data_AF-A0A102D7C5-F1
#
_entry.id   AF-A0A102D7C5-F1
#
_cell.length_a   1.000
_cell.length_b   1.000
_cell.length_c   1.000
_cell.angle_alpha   90.00
_cell.angle_beta   90.00
_cell.angle_gamma   90.00
#
_symmetry.space_group_name_H-M   'P 1'
#
loop_
_entity.id
_entity.type
_entity.pdbx_description
1 polymer ?
#
loop_
_entity_poly.entity_id
_entity_poly.type
_entity_poly.pdbx_seq_one_letter_code
_entity_poly.pdbx_strand_id
1 'polypeptide(L)'
;MVGIAPLADIDVLGDYPLMEYISNKTTADRLYLKGLTVRYEQGIGKWMPIMWHLALRGHTGAMIELADWFSDDDSAVSFGKPADAFSPAGLYYRAWRKGDARAAGNAAMSCFNRNDMIGYRRWLRCAAKAGDADAARSLQFFETRLWHAAARKVGRLRPRQKRDGFA
;
A
#
# COMPACT_ATOMS: atom_id res chain seq x y z
N MET A 1 32.59 42.99 -25.99
CA MET A 1 32.34 42.46 -24.65
C MET A 1 31.60 41.15 -24.79
N VAL A 2 32.31 40.06 -24.60
CA VAL A 2 31.82 38.68 -24.61
C VAL A 2 31.62 38.29 -23.15
N GLY A 3 30.41 37.89 -22.77
CA GLY A 3 30.12 37.24 -21.50
C GLY A 3 29.54 35.87 -21.80
N ILE A 4 30.27 34.82 -21.43
CA ILE A 4 30.01 33.40 -21.69
C ILE A 4 29.63 32.68 -20.38
N ALA A 5 28.55 31.88 -20.45
CA ALA A 5 28.17 30.66 -19.69
C ALA A 5 27.79 30.73 -18.19
N PRO A 6 27.12 29.69 -17.59
CA PRO A 6 26.68 28.37 -18.11
C PRO A 6 25.15 28.03 -17.87
N LEU A 7 24.48 27.14 -18.63
CA LEU A 7 24.41 25.65 -18.57
C LEU A 7 24.07 25.12 -17.15
N ALA A 8 23.15 24.19 -16.88
CA ALA A 8 22.27 23.31 -17.64
C ALA A 8 21.29 22.62 -16.64
N ASP A 9 20.28 21.93 -17.18
CA ASP A 9 19.63 20.71 -16.66
C ASP A 9 19.03 20.67 -15.24
N ILE A 10 17.71 20.49 -15.17
CA ILE A 10 17.08 19.27 -14.62
C ILE A 10 15.77 19.09 -15.40
N ASP A 11 15.85 18.34 -16.51
CA ASP A 11 14.81 17.37 -16.81
C ASP A 11 14.89 16.25 -15.75
N VAL A 12 13.80 15.51 -15.58
CA VAL A 12 13.63 14.34 -14.70
C VAL A 12 13.14 14.67 -13.27
N LEU A 13 11.87 15.03 -13.15
CA LEU A 13 11.05 14.42 -12.11
C LEU A 13 10.13 13.43 -12.81
N GLY A 14 10.66 12.21 -12.94
CA GLY A 14 9.87 11.04 -13.26
C GLY A 14 8.65 10.94 -12.34
N ASP A 15 7.67 10.23 -12.84
CA ASP A 15 6.41 9.84 -12.25
C ASP A 15 6.62 9.17 -10.86
N TYR A 16 6.96 9.95 -9.85
CA TYR A 16 7.01 9.51 -8.46
C TYR A 16 5.56 9.46 -7.98
N PRO A 17 5.08 8.30 -7.48
CA PRO A 17 3.72 8.20 -6.99
C PRO A 17 3.52 9.26 -5.91
N LEU A 18 2.48 10.07 -6.10
CA LEU A 18 2.03 11.14 -5.21
C LEU A 18 2.26 10.77 -3.73
N MET A 19 3.37 11.24 -3.16
CA MET A 19 3.47 11.41 -1.71
C MET A 19 2.50 12.55 -1.38
N GLU A 20 1.23 12.16 -1.20
CA GLU A 20 0.13 13.03 -0.84
C GLU A 20 0.58 13.93 0.31
N TYR A 21 0.39 15.24 0.15
CA TYR A 21 0.85 16.26 1.08
C TYR A 21 0.19 16.03 2.45
N ILE A 22 0.83 15.27 3.34
CA ILE A 22 0.31 15.00 4.68
C ILE A 22 0.18 16.34 5.39
N SER A 23 -1.05 16.79 5.54
CA SER A 23 -1.34 18.13 6.02
C SER A 23 -0.98 18.24 7.49
N ASN A 24 -0.04 19.10 7.87
CA ASN A 24 0.35 19.34 9.27
C ASN A 24 -0.68 20.15 10.09
N LYS A 25 -1.95 20.10 9.70
CA LYS A 25 -3.01 20.97 10.23
C LYS A 25 -3.39 20.60 11.66
N THR A 26 -3.43 19.31 11.98
CA THR A 26 -3.84 18.86 13.32
C THR A 26 -2.64 18.46 14.19
N THR A 27 -2.88 18.33 15.49
CA THR A 27 -1.91 17.75 16.42
C THR A 27 -1.66 16.27 16.14
N ALA A 28 -2.68 15.55 15.67
CA ALA A 28 -2.56 14.14 15.28
C ALA A 28 -1.65 13.98 14.05
N ASP A 29 -1.78 14.84 13.04
CA ASP A 29 -0.95 14.77 11.82
C ASP A 29 0.52 15.06 12.12
N ARG A 30 0.79 16.06 12.96
CA ARG A 30 2.16 16.37 13.41
C ARG A 30 2.79 15.21 14.19
N LEU A 31 2.00 14.57 15.04
CA LEU A 31 2.45 13.39 15.79
C LEU A 31 2.66 12.19 14.87
N TYR A 32 1.81 12.03 13.85
CA TYR A 32 1.97 11.02 12.80
C TYR A 32 3.26 11.23 12.01
N LEU A 33 3.52 12.44 11.53
CA LEU A 33 4.77 12.78 10.83
C LEU A 33 6.00 12.55 11.71
N LYS A 34 5.96 12.97 12.98
CA LYS A 34 7.04 12.65 13.94
C LYS A 34 7.24 11.14 14.07
N GLY A 35 6.16 10.37 14.04
CA GLY A 35 6.26 8.92 14.00
C GLY A 35 6.99 8.43 12.75
N LEU A 36 6.61 8.91 11.56
CA LEU A 36 7.27 8.54 10.31
C LEU A 36 8.76 8.88 10.29
N THR A 37 9.17 10.04 10.81
CA THR A 37 10.60 10.40 10.90
C THR A 37 11.37 9.46 11.82
N VAL A 38 10.77 9.01 12.94
CA VAL A 38 11.40 7.98 13.81
C VAL A 38 11.59 6.65 13.07
N ARG A 39 10.64 6.24 12.22
CA ARG A 39 10.71 4.95 11.49
C ARG A 39 11.67 5.01 10.30
N TYR A 40 11.55 6.01 9.45
CA TYR A 40 12.21 6.05 8.15
C TYR A 40 13.48 6.91 8.12
N GLU A 41 13.61 7.87 9.03
CA GLU A 41 14.72 8.84 9.03
C GLU A 41 15.62 8.70 10.28
N GLN A 42 15.49 7.58 11.03
CA GLN A 42 16.23 7.32 12.27
C GLN A 42 16.07 8.43 13.34
N GLY A 43 14.92 9.11 13.35
CA GLY A 43 14.60 10.11 14.35
C GLY A 43 14.55 9.57 15.78
N ILE A 44 14.72 10.44 16.77
CA ILE A 44 14.71 10.07 18.19
C ILE A 44 13.28 9.78 18.66
N GLY A 45 13.02 8.55 19.11
CA GLY A 45 11.75 8.20 19.75
C GLY A 45 11.37 6.73 19.64
N LYS A 46 10.10 6.44 19.93
CA LYS A 46 9.50 5.11 19.77
C LYS A 46 8.33 5.21 18.79
N TRP A 47 8.52 4.68 17.58
CA TRP A 47 7.51 4.71 16.51
C TRP A 47 6.24 3.92 16.89
N MET A 48 6.40 2.68 17.36
CA MET A 48 5.29 1.75 17.58
C MET A 48 4.22 2.29 18.57
N PRO A 49 4.57 2.83 19.76
CA PRO A 49 3.58 3.41 20.67
C PRO A 49 2.86 4.64 20.10
N ILE A 50 3.57 5.46 19.30
CA ILE A 50 2.96 6.63 18.65
C ILE A 50 1.90 6.18 17.66
N MET A 51 2.22 5.19 16.82
CA MET A 51 1.27 4.69 15.83
C MET A 51 0.07 4.00 16.46
N TRP A 52 0.26 3.19 17.51
CA TRP A 52 -0.87 2.59 18.22
C TRP A 52 -1.77 3.62 18.88
N HIS A 53 -1.19 4.66 19.51
CA HIS A 53 -1.96 5.76 20.08
C HIS A 53 -2.86 6.41 19.01
N LEU A 54 -2.29 6.72 17.85
CA LEU A 54 -3.02 7.34 16.74
C LEU A 54 -4.07 6.40 16.12
N ALA A 55 -3.73 5.12 15.90
CA ALA A 55 -4.63 4.12 15.33
C ALA A 55 -5.82 3.84 16.25
N LEU A 56 -5.62 3.77 17.56
CA LEU A 56 -6.71 3.62 18.54
C LEU A 56 -7.64 4.84 18.55
N ARG A 57 -7.10 6.05 18.31
CA ARG A 57 -7.89 7.27 18.13
C ARG A 57 -8.47 7.44 16.74
N GLY A 58 -8.16 6.52 15.83
CA GLY A 58 -8.83 6.43 14.55
C GLY A 58 -8.12 7.12 13.38
N HIS A 59 -6.82 7.43 13.51
CA HIS A 59 -6.00 7.98 12.43
C HIS A 59 -5.73 6.89 11.37
N THR A 60 -6.20 7.08 10.13
CA THR A 60 -6.17 6.04 9.10
C THR A 60 -4.75 5.74 8.61
N GLY A 61 -3.91 6.76 8.41
CA GLY A 61 -2.52 6.56 8.03
C GLY A 61 -1.74 5.73 9.05
N ALA A 62 -2.02 5.90 10.35
CA ALA A 62 -1.35 5.13 11.40
C ALA A 62 -1.80 3.66 11.41
N MET A 63 -3.07 3.40 11.09
CA MET A 63 -3.56 2.03 10.91
C MET A 63 -2.89 1.33 9.74
N ILE A 64 -2.76 2.03 8.60
CA ILE A 64 -2.11 1.50 7.39
C ILE A 64 -0.64 1.20 7.68
N GLU A 65 0.10 2.15 8.26
CA GLU A 65 1.52 1.97 8.60
C GLU A 65 1.79 0.78 9.53
N LEU A 66 0.92 0.57 10.53
CA LEU A 66 0.98 -0.60 11.41
C LEU A 66 0.63 -1.89 10.65
N ALA A 67 -0.39 -1.85 9.79
CA ALA A 67 -0.82 -3.00 9.01
C ALA A 67 0.28 -3.46 8.04
N ASP A 68 0.93 -2.50 7.36
CA ASP A 68 2.07 -2.72 6.49
C ASP A 68 3.24 -3.34 7.28
N TRP A 69 3.60 -2.75 8.44
CA TRP A 69 4.65 -3.28 9.30
C TRP A 69 4.40 -4.72 9.76
N PHE A 70 3.17 -5.04 10.17
CA PHE A 70 2.83 -6.38 10.63
C PHE A 70 2.58 -7.37 9.48
N SER A 71 2.54 -6.91 8.23
CA SER A 71 2.41 -7.75 7.03
C SER A 71 3.72 -7.94 6.26
N ASP A 72 4.81 -7.33 6.72
CA ASP A 72 6.10 -7.25 6.00
C ASP A 72 6.75 -8.63 5.75
N ASP A 73 6.44 -9.63 6.57
CA ASP A 73 6.97 -10.98 6.42
C ASP A 73 6.24 -11.82 5.35
N ASP A 74 5.20 -11.27 4.71
CA ASP A 74 4.31 -11.95 3.75
C ASP A 74 3.82 -13.34 4.23
N SER A 75 3.82 -13.59 5.55
CA SER A 75 3.56 -14.93 6.12
C SER A 75 2.08 -15.19 6.32
N ALA A 76 1.49 -16.18 5.65
CA ALA A 76 0.20 -16.86 5.90
C ALA A 76 -0.56 -16.57 7.22
N VAL A 77 0.16 -16.57 8.33
CA VAL A 77 -0.34 -16.41 9.70
C VAL A 77 -0.44 -14.95 10.16
N SER A 78 0.42 -14.05 9.67
CA SER A 78 0.57 -12.67 10.16
C SER A 78 -0.55 -11.70 9.78
N PHE A 79 -1.23 -11.88 8.64
CA PHE A 79 -2.25 -10.93 8.15
C PHE A 79 -3.58 -10.97 8.93
N GLY A 80 -3.93 -12.13 9.49
CA GLY A 80 -5.12 -12.30 10.33
C GLY A 80 -6.46 -12.11 9.62
N LYS A 81 -7.51 -11.77 10.38
CA LYS A 81 -8.90 -11.64 9.93
C LYS A 81 -9.37 -10.20 10.04
N PRO A 82 -10.20 -9.67 9.11
CA PRO A 82 -10.74 -8.32 9.23
C PRO A 82 -11.54 -8.02 10.51
N ALA A 83 -12.04 -9.06 11.19
CA ALA A 83 -12.75 -8.93 12.46
C ALA A 83 -11.81 -8.76 13.67
N ASP A 84 -10.54 -9.13 13.55
CA ASP A 84 -9.54 -8.93 14.59
C ASP A 84 -8.93 -7.52 14.45
N ALA A 85 -9.29 -6.63 15.37
CA ALA A 85 -8.96 -5.21 15.32
C ALA A 85 -7.46 -4.88 15.39
N PHE A 86 -6.64 -5.82 15.86
CA PHE A 86 -5.18 -5.66 15.98
C PHE A 86 -4.41 -6.36 14.87
N SER A 87 -5.06 -7.26 14.11
CA SER A 87 -4.45 -7.86 12.92
C SER A 87 -4.29 -6.84 11.79
N PRO A 88 -3.32 -7.05 10.87
CA PRO A 88 -3.21 -6.23 9.66
C PRO A 88 -4.51 -6.11 8.87
N ALA A 89 -5.20 -7.23 8.64
CA ALA A 89 -6.47 -7.24 7.94
C ALA A 89 -7.54 -6.37 8.64
N GLY A 90 -7.57 -6.36 9.98
CA GLY A 90 -8.48 -5.53 10.75
C GLY A 90 -8.12 -4.05 10.75
N LEU A 91 -6.82 -3.73 10.81
CA LEU A 91 -6.32 -2.37 10.69
C LEU A 91 -6.67 -1.76 9.32
N TYR A 92 -6.41 -2.49 8.22
CA TYR A 92 -6.83 -2.09 6.88
C TYR A 92 -8.35 -1.94 6.78
N TYR A 93 -9.10 -2.89 7.33
CA TYR A 93 -10.56 -2.83 7.29
C TYR A 93 -11.09 -1.57 7.96
N ARG A 94 -10.57 -1.22 9.13
CA ARG A 94 -10.98 -0.03 9.87
C ARG A 94 -10.58 1.25 9.14
N ALA A 95 -9.38 1.32 8.56
CA ALA A 95 -8.95 2.47 7.76
C ALA A 95 -9.85 2.66 6.53
N TRP A 96 -10.13 1.60 5.78
CA TRP A 96 -11.04 1.61 4.64
C TRP A 96 -12.46 2.04 5.04
N ARG A 97 -12.99 1.50 6.15
CA ARG A 97 -14.32 1.88 6.67
C ARG A 97 -14.42 3.35 7.06
N LYS A 98 -13.29 4.02 7.30
CA LYS A 98 -13.20 5.46 7.58
C LYS A 98 -12.99 6.31 6.34
N GLY A 99 -12.94 5.69 5.15
CA GLY A 99 -12.84 6.38 3.87
C GLY A 99 -11.44 6.39 3.26
N ASP A 100 -10.43 5.76 3.88
CA ASP A 100 -9.09 5.69 3.29
C ASP A 100 -9.04 4.58 2.24
N ALA A 101 -9.20 4.97 0.96
CA ALA A 101 -9.27 4.03 -0.16
C ALA A 101 -7.98 3.21 -0.32
N ARG A 102 -6.82 3.79 0.03
CA ARG A 102 -5.50 3.13 -0.04
C ARG A 102 -5.46 1.86 0.79
N ALA A 103 -6.13 1.86 1.94
CA ALA A 103 -6.15 0.71 2.84
C ALA A 103 -6.67 -0.57 2.16
N ALA A 104 -7.67 -0.46 1.29
CA ALA A 104 -8.18 -1.61 0.55
C ALA A 104 -7.21 -2.08 -0.56
N GLY A 105 -6.51 -1.14 -1.21
CA GLY A 105 -5.47 -1.45 -2.18
C GLY A 105 -4.27 -2.16 -1.55
N ASN A 106 -3.74 -1.62 -0.45
CA ASN A 106 -2.63 -2.23 0.30
C ASN A 106 -3.00 -3.63 0.81
N ALA A 107 -4.20 -3.79 1.39
CA ALA A 107 -4.71 -5.10 1.82
C ALA A 107 -4.82 -6.11 0.66
N ALA A 108 -5.19 -5.65 -0.54
CA ALA A 108 -5.20 -6.49 -1.73
C ALA A 108 -3.77 -6.94 -2.07
N MET A 109 -2.81 -6.02 -2.09
CA MET A 109 -1.41 -6.35 -2.36
C MET A 109 -0.81 -7.30 -1.32
N SER A 110 -1.09 -7.10 -0.03
CA SER A 110 -0.66 -8.04 1.01
C SER A 110 -1.24 -9.45 0.75
N CYS A 111 -2.54 -9.57 0.46
CA CYS A 111 -3.15 -10.87 0.11
C CYS A 111 -2.51 -11.49 -1.13
N PHE A 112 -2.18 -10.67 -2.14
CA PHE A 112 -1.55 -11.11 -3.37
C PHE A 112 -0.15 -11.69 -3.14
N ASN A 113 0.71 -10.99 -2.40
CA ASN A 113 2.06 -11.44 -2.06
C ASN A 113 2.05 -12.79 -1.33
N ARG A 114 1.02 -13.02 -0.52
CA ARG A 114 0.79 -14.26 0.25
C ARG A 114 0.13 -15.38 -0.55
N ASN A 115 -0.14 -15.16 -1.84
CA ASN A 115 -0.90 -16.06 -2.70
C ASN A 115 -2.36 -16.33 -2.22
N ASP A 116 -2.91 -15.45 -1.38
CA ASP A 116 -4.33 -15.47 -0.98
C ASP A 116 -5.19 -14.77 -2.05
N MET A 117 -5.51 -15.51 -3.11
CA MET A 117 -6.29 -14.98 -4.23
C MET A 117 -7.75 -14.68 -3.89
N ILE A 118 -8.30 -15.32 -2.84
CA ILE A 118 -9.66 -15.04 -2.37
C ILE A 118 -9.68 -13.69 -1.65
N GLY A 119 -8.74 -13.48 -0.73
CA GLY A 119 -8.51 -12.21 -0.07
C GLY A 119 -8.20 -11.09 -1.05
N TYR A 120 -7.31 -11.34 -2.03
CA TYR A 120 -6.97 -10.38 -3.07
C TYR A 120 -8.21 -9.90 -3.83
N ARG A 121 -9.04 -10.84 -4.33
CA ARG A 121 -10.29 -10.51 -5.03
C ARG A 121 -11.25 -9.72 -4.14
N ARG A 122 -11.36 -10.09 -2.86
CA ARG A 122 -12.23 -9.41 -1.91
C ARG A 122 -11.80 -7.96 -1.71
N TRP A 123 -10.52 -7.73 -1.46
CA TRP A 123 -9.98 -6.40 -1.20
C TRP A 123 -9.95 -5.52 -2.45
N LEU A 124 -9.68 -6.08 -3.63
CA LEU A 124 -9.86 -5.37 -4.89
C LEU A 124 -11.29 -4.86 -5.10
N ARG A 125 -12.32 -5.65 -4.72
CA ARG A 125 -13.71 -5.16 -4.77
C ARG A 125 -13.95 -4.00 -3.82
N CYS A 126 -13.32 -4.03 -2.65
CA CYS A 126 -13.41 -2.92 -1.69
C CYS A 126 -12.73 -1.65 -2.25
N ALA A 127 -11.54 -1.79 -2.85
CA ALA A 127 -10.80 -0.68 -3.45
C ALA A 127 -11.54 -0.11 -4.68
N ALA A 128 -12.04 -0.96 -5.59
CA ALA A 128 -12.83 -0.53 -6.74
C ALA A 128 -14.12 0.19 -6.33
N LYS A 129 -14.80 -0.28 -5.28
CA LYS A 129 -15.96 0.42 -4.70
C LYS A 129 -15.60 1.79 -4.10
N ALA A 130 -14.35 1.95 -3.66
CA ALA A 130 -13.84 3.22 -3.17
C ALA A 130 -13.33 4.15 -4.29
N GLY A 131 -13.44 3.75 -5.57
CA GLY A 131 -13.07 4.56 -6.73
C GLY A 131 -11.68 4.26 -7.31
N ASP A 132 -10.98 3.23 -6.81
CA ASP A 132 -9.69 2.82 -7.36
C ASP A 132 -9.87 2.18 -8.75
N ALA A 133 -9.49 2.94 -9.79
CA ALA A 133 -9.60 2.54 -11.18
C ALA A 133 -8.67 1.37 -11.55
N ASP A 134 -7.50 1.29 -10.93
CA ASP A 134 -6.56 0.19 -11.15
C ASP A 134 -7.07 -1.09 -10.49
N ALA A 135 -7.71 -0.99 -9.33
CA ALA A 135 -8.40 -2.12 -8.72
C ALA A 135 -9.59 -2.60 -9.55
N ALA A 136 -10.39 -1.69 -10.12
CA ALA A 136 -11.49 -2.03 -11.02
C ALA A 136 -10.98 -2.74 -12.29
N ARG A 137 -9.90 -2.23 -12.89
CA ARG A 137 -9.22 -2.85 -14.04
C ARG A 137 -8.69 -4.24 -13.67
N SER A 138 -8.06 -4.36 -12.50
CA SER A 138 -7.51 -5.62 -11.98
C SER A 138 -8.60 -6.65 -11.70
N LEU A 139 -9.82 -6.25 -11.29
CA LEU A 139 -10.97 -7.16 -11.17
C LEU A 139 -11.48 -7.66 -12.53
N GLN A 140 -11.49 -6.79 -13.54
CA GLN A 140 -11.96 -7.13 -14.89
C GLN A 140 -11.05 -8.15 -15.55
N PHE A 141 -9.74 -7.97 -15.45
CA PHE A 141 -8.76 -8.90 -16.04
C PHE A 141 -8.37 -10.03 -15.10
N PHE A 142 -8.68 -9.90 -13.81
CA PHE A 142 -8.30 -10.80 -12.73
C PHE A 142 -6.86 -11.29 -12.86
N GLU A 143 -5.91 -10.35 -12.90
CA GLU A 143 -4.49 -10.66 -12.99
C GLU A 143 -4.01 -11.33 -11.68
N THR A 144 -4.15 -12.64 -11.57
CA THR A 144 -3.71 -13.45 -10.41
C THR A 144 -2.19 -13.67 -10.37
N ARG A 145 -1.37 -12.67 -10.71
CA ARG A 145 0.05 -12.86 -11.02
C ARG A 145 0.95 -13.14 -9.81
N LEU A 146 1.18 -14.39 -9.47
CA LEU A 146 2.57 -14.76 -9.16
C LEU A 146 3.42 -14.56 -10.44
N TRP A 147 4.67 -14.08 -10.31
CA TRP A 147 5.65 -14.04 -11.42
C TRP A 147 5.71 -15.40 -12.14
N HIS A 148 5.93 -15.42 -13.46
CA HIS A 148 5.81 -16.60 -14.33
C HIS A 148 6.46 -17.88 -13.77
N ALA A 149 7.61 -17.77 -13.11
CA ALA A 149 8.29 -18.93 -12.50
C ALA A 149 7.57 -19.46 -11.25
N ALA A 150 6.98 -18.58 -10.43
CA ALA A 150 6.19 -18.96 -9.26
C ALA A 150 4.78 -19.43 -9.62
N ALA A 151 4.14 -18.84 -10.64
CA ALA A 151 2.86 -19.29 -11.17
C ALA A 151 2.93 -20.72 -11.76
N ARG A 152 4.07 -21.07 -12.38
CA ARG A 152 4.37 -22.43 -12.87
C ARG A 152 4.51 -23.43 -11.72
N LYS A 153 5.15 -23.03 -10.60
CA LYS A 153 5.26 -23.87 -9.39
C LYS A 153 3.91 -24.18 -8.74
N VAL A 154 2.92 -23.28 -8.88
CA VAL A 154 1.57 -23.43 -8.29
C VAL A 154 0.54 -23.98 -9.30
N GLY A 155 0.96 -24.38 -10.50
CA GLY A 155 0.08 -25.01 -11.50
C GLY A 155 -0.98 -24.08 -12.11
N ARG A 156 -0.83 -22.76 -11.96
CA ARG A 156 -1.77 -21.74 -12.46
C ARG A 156 -1.10 -20.90 -13.55
N LEU A 157 -0.87 -21.51 -14.71
CA LEU A 157 -0.45 -20.79 -15.91
C LEU A 157 -1.56 -19.81 -16.35
N ARG A 158 -1.18 -18.57 -16.68
CA ARG A 158 -2.14 -17.61 -17.25
C ARG A 158 -2.58 -18.06 -18.65
N PRO A 159 -3.85 -17.88 -19.03
CA PRO A 159 -4.25 -17.91 -20.44
C PRO A 159 -3.46 -16.87 -21.24
N ARG A 160 -2.95 -17.26 -22.41
CA ARG A 160 -2.19 -16.38 -23.31
C ARG A 160 -3.05 -15.17 -23.72
N GLN A 161 -2.54 -13.96 -23.50
CA GLN A 161 -3.25 -12.73 -23.89
C GLN A 161 -2.61 -12.08 -25.13
N LYS A 162 -3.38 -11.27 -25.85
CA LYS A 162 -2.91 -10.59 -27.07
C LYS A 162 -1.67 -9.71 -26.84
N ARG A 163 -1.53 -9.11 -25.66
CA ARG A 163 -0.36 -8.29 -25.27
C ARG A 163 0.94 -9.08 -25.09
N ASP A 164 0.88 -10.40 -25.05
CA ASP A 164 2.04 -11.28 -24.85
C ASP A 164 2.76 -11.58 -26.16
N GLY A 165 2.19 -11.16 -27.30
CA GLY A 165 2.72 -11.38 -28.64
C GLY A 165 3.66 -10.29 -29.14
N PHE A 166 4.00 -9.30 -28.31
CA PHE A 166 4.99 -8.28 -28.62
C PHE A 166 6.30 -8.66 -27.91
N ALA A 167 7.12 -9.46 -28.58
CA ALA A 167 8.50 -9.77 -28.22
C ALA A 167 9.40 -9.31 -29.36
#